data_AF-A0A8J4RPM1-F1
#
_entry.id   AF-A0A8J4RPM1-F1
#
_cell.length_a   1.000
_cell.length_b   1.000
_cell.length_c   1.000
_cell.angle_alpha   90.00
_cell.angle_beta   90.00
_cell.angle_gamma   90.00
#
_symmetry.space_group_name_H-M   'P 1'
#
loop_
_entity.id
_entity.type
_entity.pdbx_description
1 polymer ?
#
loop_
_entity_poly.entity_id
_entity_poly.type
_entity_poly.pdbx_seq_one_letter_code
_entity_poly.pdbx_strand_id
1 'polypeptide(L)'
;MEVTSAPIKSPMGSPAVPYETIQTVWEARPRKYKSVLFQVCVFILMTELAERLSYYGISQGLKNFMQEIGWGLVSASALKSTWTSICYLTPLFGAYLADERWGRFRTILTFGIWYCVGDFLVAIAAYPTIMTNSAA
;
A
#
# COMPACT_ATOMS: atom_id res chain seq x y z
N MET A 1 -0.33 46.58 13.01
CA MET A 1 -1.21 45.43 12.72
C MET A 1 -1.26 44.59 13.98
N GLU A 2 -2.30 44.74 14.78
CA GLU A 2 -2.49 43.99 16.03
C GLU A 2 -2.69 42.51 15.74
N VAL A 3 -1.91 41.66 16.42
CA VAL A 3 -2.09 40.21 16.43
C VAL A 3 -2.98 39.88 17.62
N THR A 4 -4.27 39.64 17.38
CA THR A 4 -5.18 39.13 18.41
C THR A 4 -4.78 37.69 18.76
N SER A 5 -4.13 37.53 19.91
CA SER A 5 -3.80 36.22 20.49
C SER A 5 -4.99 35.66 21.25
N ALA A 6 -5.61 34.58 20.78
CA ALA A 6 -6.51 33.78 21.60
C ALA A 6 -5.66 32.88 22.54
N PRO A 7 -5.99 32.80 23.85
CA PRO A 7 -5.19 32.00 24.78
C PRO A 7 -5.42 30.51 24.54
N ILE A 8 -4.36 29.79 24.16
CA ILE A 8 -4.32 28.33 24.18
C ILE A 8 -4.22 27.91 25.65
N LYS A 9 -5.31 27.37 26.23
CA LYS A 9 -5.23 26.71 27.54
C LYS A 9 -4.37 25.45 27.40
N SER A 10 -3.15 25.50 27.92
CA SER A 10 -2.30 24.32 28.11
C SER A 10 -2.79 23.51 29.32
N PRO A 11 -2.55 22.18 29.38
CA PRO A 11 -2.89 21.37 30.53
C PRO A 11 -2.13 21.88 31.76
N MET A 12 -2.89 22.17 32.81
CA MET A 12 -2.43 22.73 34.07
C MET A 12 -1.48 21.73 34.76
N GLY A 13 -0.16 22.00 34.76
CA GLY A 13 0.80 21.20 35.53
C GLY A 13 2.25 21.11 35.02
N SER A 14 2.61 21.70 33.87
CA SER A 14 4.01 21.70 33.41
C SER A 14 4.77 22.93 33.92
N PRO A 15 6.02 22.80 34.42
CA PRO A 15 6.80 23.90 34.97
C PRO A 15 7.00 25.00 33.94
N ALA A 16 6.86 26.25 34.38
CA ALA A 16 6.92 27.46 33.56
C ALA A 16 8.33 27.67 32.98
N VAL A 17 8.60 27.04 31.84
CA VAL A 17 9.71 27.43 30.97
C VAL A 17 9.30 28.73 30.28
N PRO A 18 10.10 29.81 30.32
CA PRO A 18 9.83 31.02 29.54
C PRO A 18 9.88 30.68 28.05
N TYR A 19 8.72 30.41 27.46
CA TYR A 19 8.58 30.35 26.01
C TYR A 19 8.55 31.81 25.52
N GLU A 20 9.70 32.48 25.48
CA GLU A 20 9.81 33.60 24.54
C GLU A 20 9.64 33.01 23.14
N THR A 21 8.41 33.08 22.63
CA THR A 21 8.01 33.45 21.26
C THR A 21 9.00 33.22 20.11
N ILE A 22 9.72 32.09 20.08
CA ILE A 22 10.25 31.57 18.83
C ILE A 22 9.05 30.88 18.16
N GLN A 23 8.24 31.66 17.46
CA GLN A 23 7.41 31.14 16.37
C GLN A 23 8.37 30.43 15.43
N THR A 24 8.47 29.11 15.56
CA THR A 24 9.38 28.37 14.71
C THR A 24 8.88 28.51 13.27
N VAL A 25 9.78 28.52 12.27
CA VAL A 25 9.41 28.52 10.83
C VAL A 25 8.41 27.40 10.47
N TRP A 26 8.23 26.42 11.36
CA TRP A 26 7.28 25.31 11.26
C TRP A 26 5.84 25.71 11.67
N GLU A 27 5.67 26.65 12.59
CA GLU A 27 4.35 27.14 13.05
C GLU A 27 3.77 28.23 12.14
N ALA A 28 4.64 29.01 11.48
CA ALA A 28 4.24 30.06 10.55
C ALA A 28 3.78 29.54 9.17
N ARG A 29 3.80 28.22 8.93
CA ARG A 29 3.47 27.66 7.61
C ARG A 29 1.95 27.61 7.42
N PRO A 30 1.39 28.20 6.35
CA PRO A 30 -0.04 28.10 6.09
C PRO A 30 -0.41 26.62 5.90
N ARG A 31 -1.39 26.13 6.66
CA ARG A 31 -1.94 24.78 6.49
C ARG A 31 -2.59 24.70 5.11
N LYS A 32 -1.85 24.15 4.13
CA LYS A 32 -2.26 24.08 2.71
C LYS A 32 -3.52 23.25 2.46
N TYR A 33 -3.92 22.38 3.40
CA TYR A 33 -5.09 21.51 3.26
C TYR A 33 -6.00 21.60 4.49
N LYS A 34 -7.31 21.73 4.26
CA LYS A 34 -8.36 21.84 5.29
C LYS A 34 -8.51 20.57 6.14
N SER A 35 -8.20 19.40 5.59
CA SER A 35 -8.29 18.10 6.27
C SER A 35 -7.27 17.10 5.71
N VAL A 36 -5.98 17.39 5.88
CA VAL A 36 -4.85 16.51 5.48
C VAL A 36 -5.09 15.07 5.91
N LEU A 37 -5.55 14.89 7.15
CA LEU A 37 -5.76 13.58 7.75
C LEU A 37 -6.83 12.78 6.99
N PHE A 38 -7.95 13.40 6.65
CA PHE A 38 -9.04 12.73 5.92
C PHE A 38 -8.61 12.32 4.51
N GLN A 39 -7.93 13.22 3.79
CA GLN A 39 -7.45 12.93 2.43
C GLN A 39 -6.44 11.78 2.41
N VAL A 40 -5.51 11.74 3.38
CA VAL A 40 -4.52 10.66 3.49
C VAL A 40 -5.18 9.35 3.91
N CYS A 41 -6.09 9.36 4.89
CA CYS A 41 -6.80 8.16 5.33
C CYS A 41 -7.63 7.54 4.20
N VAL A 42 -8.38 8.35 3.44
CA VAL A 42 -9.16 7.84 2.29
C VAL A 42 -8.23 7.24 1.23
N PHE A 43 -7.11 7.90 0.93
CA PHE A 43 -6.14 7.36 -0.03
C PHE A 43 -5.59 5.99 0.43
N ILE A 44 -5.16 5.88 1.69
CA ILE A 44 -4.63 4.61 2.23
C ILE A 44 -5.70 3.51 2.21
N LEU A 45 -6.95 3.83 2.58
CA LEU A 45 -8.04 2.86 2.58
C LEU A 45 -8.38 2.36 1.16
N MET A 46 -8.38 3.26 0.17
CA MET A 46 -8.60 2.87 -1.22
C MET A 46 -7.50 1.93 -1.72
N THR A 47 -6.23 2.21 -1.37
CA THR A 47 -5.11 1.35 -1.74
C THR A 47 -5.18 -0.02 -1.08
N GLU A 48 -5.43 -0.08 0.23
CA GLU A 48 -5.59 -1.37 0.96
C GLU A 48 -6.75 -2.19 0.38
N LEU A 49 -7.88 -1.54 0.07
CA LEU A 49 -9.03 -2.22 -0.53
C LEU A 49 -8.69 -2.79 -1.92
N ALA A 50 -7.96 -2.04 -2.74
CA ALA A 50 -7.52 -2.50 -4.06
C ALA A 50 -6.56 -3.69 -3.97
N GLU A 51 -5.58 -3.64 -3.06
CA GLU A 51 -4.64 -4.74 -2.83
C GLU A 51 -5.37 -6.01 -2.34
N ARG A 52 -6.33 -5.87 -1.42
CA ARG A 52 -7.15 -7.00 -0.95
C ARG A 52 -7.99 -7.59 -2.06
N LEU A 53 -8.66 -6.74 -2.84
CA LEU A 53 -9.51 -7.17 -3.95
C LEU A 53 -8.70 -7.97 -4.98
N SER A 54 -7.55 -7.45 -5.40
CA SER A 54 -6.72 -8.13 -6.40
C SER A 54 -6.12 -9.43 -5.85
N TYR A 55 -5.62 -9.43 -4.60
CA TYR A 55 -5.11 -10.65 -3.96
C TYR A 55 -6.16 -11.78 -3.91
N TYR A 56 -7.39 -11.47 -3.48
CA TYR A 56 -8.45 -12.48 -3.44
C TYR A 56 -8.88 -12.91 -4.84
N GLY A 57 -8.95 -11.99 -5.81
CA GLY A 57 -9.25 -12.30 -7.21
C GLY A 57 -8.26 -13.29 -7.82
N ILE A 58 -6.96 -13.00 -7.71
CA ILE A 58 -5.88 -13.85 -8.22
C ILE A 58 -5.87 -15.20 -7.49
N SER A 59 -6.00 -15.20 -6.16
CA SER A 59 -6.00 -16.44 -5.38
C SER A 59 -7.11 -17.40 -5.80
N GLN A 60 -8.32 -16.89 -6.07
CA GLN A 60 -9.44 -17.72 -6.52
C GLN A 60 -9.27 -18.15 -7.98
N GLY A 61 -8.84 -17.23 -8.86
CA GLY A 61 -8.69 -17.50 -10.30
C GLY A 61 -7.53 -18.44 -10.65
N LEU A 62 -6.42 -18.41 -9.92
CA LEU A 62 -5.19 -19.13 -10.28
C LEU A 62 -5.36 -20.65 -10.37
N LYS A 63 -6.16 -21.24 -9.48
CA LYS A 63 -6.46 -22.68 -9.54
C LYS A 63 -7.25 -23.05 -10.79
N ASN A 64 -8.27 -22.25 -11.12
CA ASN A 64 -9.11 -22.49 -12.29
C ASN A 64 -8.31 -22.30 -13.59
N PHE A 65 -7.50 -21.24 -13.67
CA PHE A 65 -6.62 -20.99 -14.82
C PHE A 65 -5.66 -22.15 -15.07
N MET A 66 -5.09 -22.72 -14.01
CA MET A 66 -4.17 -23.84 -14.14
C MET A 66 -4.87 -25.13 -14.59
N GLN A 67 -6.12 -25.34 -14.19
CA GLN A 67 -6.94 -26.46 -14.67
C GLN A 67 -7.30 -26.33 -16.15
N GLU A 68 -7.62 -25.11 -16.62
CA GLU A 68 -7.92 -24.83 -18.03
C GLU A 68 -6.71 -25.08 -18.96
N ILE A 69 -5.49 -24.93 -18.45
CA ILE A 69 -4.24 -25.24 -19.19
C ILE A 69 -3.94 -26.76 -19.19
N GLY A 70 -4.80 -27.59 -18.59
CA GLY A 70 -4.67 -29.05 -18.59
C GLY A 70 -3.74 -29.60 -17.51
N TRP A 71 -3.36 -28.79 -16.52
CA TRP A 71 -2.59 -29.29 -15.37
C TRP A 71 -3.49 -30.06 -14.40
N GLY A 72 -2.95 -31.13 -13.81
CA GLY A 72 -3.65 -31.91 -12.78
C GLY A 72 -3.99 -31.11 -11.53
N LEU A 73 -5.12 -31.44 -10.88
CA LEU A 73 -5.63 -30.76 -9.68
C LEU A 73 -4.60 -30.66 -8.54
N VAL A 74 -3.77 -31.70 -8.38
CA VAL A 74 -2.71 -31.76 -7.37
C VAL A 74 -1.62 -30.72 -7.68
N SER A 75 -1.14 -30.69 -8.92
CA SER A 75 -0.12 -29.72 -9.37
C SER A 75 -0.62 -28.27 -9.31
N ALA A 76 -1.87 -28.03 -9.72
CA ALA A 76 -2.50 -26.71 -9.62
C ALA A 76 -2.63 -26.23 -8.18
N SER A 77 -2.97 -27.14 -7.25
CA SER A 77 -3.06 -26.83 -5.82
C SER A 77 -1.70 -26.59 -5.19
N ALA A 78 -0.68 -27.35 -5.59
CA ALA A 78 0.70 -27.14 -5.15
C ALA A 78 1.19 -25.76 -5.57
N LEU A 79 1.00 -25.36 -6.84
CA LEU A 79 1.43 -24.04 -7.30
C LEU A 79 0.69 -22.90 -6.57
N LYS A 80 -0.63 -23.02 -6.36
CA LYS A 80 -1.36 -22.02 -5.56
C LYS A 80 -0.78 -21.90 -4.15
N SER A 81 -0.44 -23.02 -3.51
CA SER A 81 0.19 -23.00 -2.18
C SER A 81 1.55 -22.30 -2.21
N THR A 82 2.38 -22.61 -3.21
CA THR A 82 3.70 -21.96 -3.38
C THR A 82 3.55 -20.46 -3.61
N TRP A 83 2.60 -20.04 -4.45
CA TRP A 83 2.30 -18.62 -4.68
C TRP A 83 1.93 -17.91 -3.39
N THR A 84 1.01 -18.48 -2.60
CA THR A 84 0.62 -17.93 -1.30
C THR A 84 1.82 -17.84 -0.33
N SER A 85 2.68 -18.86 -0.28
CA SER A 85 3.89 -18.80 0.55
C SER A 85 4.83 -17.65 0.15
N ILE A 86 5.03 -17.44 -1.15
CA ILE A 86 5.85 -16.32 -1.65
C ILE A 86 5.22 -14.98 -1.29
N CYS A 87 3.90 -14.83 -1.39
CA CYS A 87 3.18 -13.61 -0.99
C CYS A 87 3.34 -13.29 0.50
N TYR A 88 3.53 -14.29 1.37
CA TYR A 88 3.79 -14.06 2.79
C TYR A 88 5.27 -13.78 3.11
N LEU A 89 6.20 -14.29 2.31
CA LEU A 89 7.64 -14.05 2.49
C LEU A 89 8.09 -12.70 1.92
N THR A 90 7.49 -12.25 0.82
CA THR A 90 7.84 -11.00 0.13
C THR A 90 7.73 -9.75 1.01
N PRO A 91 6.69 -9.58 1.86
CA PRO A 91 6.60 -8.44 2.78
C PRO A 91 7.71 -8.41 3.82
N LEU A 92 8.18 -9.58 4.28
CA LEU A 92 9.30 -9.68 5.22
C LEU A 92 10.58 -9.14 4.57
N PHE A 93 10.83 -9.54 3.32
CA PHE A 93 11.96 -9.03 2.54
C PHE A 93 11.82 -7.54 2.23
N GLY A 94 10.60 -7.09 1.87
CA GLY A 94 10.31 -5.68 1.60
C GLY A 94 10.47 -4.78 2.83
N ALA A 95 10.11 -5.26 4.02
CA ALA A 95 10.30 -4.54 5.28
C ALA A 95 11.78 -4.35 5.61
N TYR A 96 12.57 -5.43 5.52
CA TYR A 96 14.02 -5.36 5.69
C TYR A 96 14.67 -4.34 4.75
N LEU A 97 14.26 -4.33 3.47
CA LEU A 97 14.75 -3.37 2.48
C LEU A 97 14.30 -1.92 2.78
N ALA A 98 13.10 -1.74 3.35
CA ALA A 98 12.56 -0.43 3.73
C ALA A 98 13.34 0.20 4.90
N ASP A 99 13.72 -0.63 5.88
CA ASP A 99 14.40 -0.19 7.10
C ASP A 99 15.87 0.18 6.85
N GLU A 100 16.55 -0.51 5.92
CA GLU A 100 17.99 -0.34 5.76
C GLU A 100 18.41 0.76 4.76
N ARG A 101 17.66 1.02 3.67
CA ARG A 101 18.27 1.76 2.52
C ARG A 101 17.46 2.86 1.86
N TRP A 102 16.12 2.86 1.88
CA TRP A 102 15.33 3.75 1.01
C TRP A 102 14.32 4.68 1.70
N GLY A 103 14.00 4.41 2.96
CA GLY A 103 12.95 5.11 3.68
C GLY A 103 11.54 4.62 3.27
N ARG A 104 10.64 4.59 4.26
CA ARG A 104 9.32 3.92 4.19
C ARG A 104 8.47 4.29 2.96
N PHE A 105 8.44 5.57 2.57
CA PHE A 105 7.53 6.05 1.52
C PHE A 105 7.98 5.63 0.10
N ARG A 106 9.29 5.62 -0.16
CA ARG A 106 9.84 5.23 -1.47
C ARG A 106 9.65 3.73 -1.70
N THR A 107 9.86 2.93 -0.67
CA THR A 107 9.71 1.47 -0.73
C THR A 107 8.27 1.07 -1.02
N ILE A 108 7.29 1.69 -0.35
CA ILE A 108 5.87 1.44 -0.61
C ILE A 108 5.50 1.77 -2.05
N LEU A 109 5.95 2.92 -2.58
CA LEU A 109 5.67 3.31 -3.96
C LEU A 109 6.28 2.34 -4.98
N THR A 110 7.53 1.91 -4.78
CA THR A 110 8.20 0.98 -5.71
C THR A 110 7.52 -0.38 -5.72
N PHE A 111 7.15 -0.91 -4.55
CA PHE A 111 6.43 -2.18 -4.46
C PHE A 111 5.00 -2.08 -5.00
N GLY A 112 4.32 -0.94 -4.79
CA GLY A 112 3.00 -0.69 -5.37
C GLY A 112 3.01 -0.68 -6.90
N ILE A 113 4.01 -0.04 -7.53
CA ILE A 113 4.16 -0.06 -9.00
C ILE A 113 4.41 -1.49 -9.48
N TRP A 114 5.31 -2.23 -8.80
CA TRP A 114 5.60 -3.61 -9.14
C TRP A 114 4.36 -4.50 -9.05
N TYR A 115 3.54 -4.29 -8.02
CA TYR A 115 2.27 -4.99 -7.83
C TYR A 115 1.31 -4.72 -8.99
N CYS A 116 1.10 -3.45 -9.37
CA CYS A 116 0.26 -3.08 -10.50
C CYS A 116 0.72 -3.75 -11.80
N VAL A 117 2.03 -3.78 -12.08
CA VAL A 117 2.57 -4.48 -13.26
C VAL A 117 2.22 -5.97 -13.23
N GLY A 118 2.32 -6.61 -12.07
CA GLY A 118 1.91 -8.00 -11.87
C GLY A 118 0.42 -8.23 -12.16
N ASP A 119 -0.46 -7.37 -11.64
CA ASP A 119 -1.90 -7.44 -11.90
C ASP A 119 -2.22 -7.28 -13.39
N PHE A 120 -1.57 -6.35 -14.08
CA PHE A 120 -1.72 -6.16 -15.53
C PHE A 120 -1.29 -7.39 -16.31
N LEU A 121 -0.16 -8.01 -15.94
CA LEU A 121 0.32 -9.23 -16.60
C LEU A 121 -0.67 -10.39 -16.41
N VAL A 122 -1.21 -10.57 -15.21
CA VAL A 122 -2.22 -11.60 -14.93
C VAL A 122 -3.51 -11.33 -15.72
N ALA A 123 -3.94 -10.07 -15.79
CA ALA A 123 -5.11 -9.68 -16.57
C ALA A 123 -4.95 -9.97 -18.07
N ILE A 124 -3.76 -9.74 -18.63
CA ILE A 124 -3.45 -10.08 -20.02
C ILE A 124 -3.45 -11.60 -20.20
N ALA A 125 -2.82 -12.35 -19.30
CA ALA A 125 -2.75 -13.82 -19.38
C ALA A 125 -4.14 -14.49 -19.32
N ALA A 126 -5.07 -13.91 -18.56
CA ALA A 126 -6.46 -14.36 -18.46
C ALA A 126 -7.32 -13.98 -19.68
N TYR A 127 -6.79 -13.20 -20.63
CA TYR A 127 -7.55 -12.80 -21.80
C TYR A 127 -7.87 -14.03 -22.68
N PRO A 128 -9.15 -14.27 -23.02
CA PRO A 128 -9.60 -15.54 -23.60
C PRO A 128 -8.90 -15.87 -24.92
N THR A 129 -8.49 -14.85 -25.69
CA THR A 129 -7.74 -15.03 -26.95
C THR A 129 -6.36 -15.68 -26.73
N ILE A 130 -5.72 -15.49 -25.58
CA ILE A 130 -4.41 -16.10 -25.27
C ILE A 130 -4.59 -17.55 -24.81
N MET A 131 -5.63 -17.81 -24.02
CA MET A 131 -5.99 -19.16 -23.58
C MET A 131 -6.39 -20.07 -24.75
N THR A 132 -7.16 -19.57 -25.73
CA THR A 132 -7.56 -20.37 -26.90
C THR A 132 -6.41 -20.71 -27.84
N ASN A 133 -5.39 -19.85 -27.97
CA ASN A 133 -4.20 -20.14 -28.77
C ASN A 133 -3.26 -21.17 -28.12
N SER A 134 -3.35 -21.39 -26.80
CA SER A 134 -2.54 -22.40 -26.11
C SER A 134 -3.21 -23.78 -26.07
N ALA A 135 -4.50 -23.85 -26.41
CA ALA A 135 -5.30 -25.07 -26.46
C ALA A 135 -5.39 -25.69 -27.87
N ALA A 136 -4.78 -25.04 -28.88
CA ALA A 136 -4.65 -25.53 -30.25
C ALA A 136 -3.25 -26.12 -30.48
#